data_AF-D2W517-F1
#
_entry.id   AF-D2W517-F1
#
_cell.length_a   1.000
_cell.length_b   1.000
_cell.length_c   1.000
_cell.angle_alpha   90.00
_cell.angle_beta   90.00
_cell.angle_gamma   90.00
#
_symmetry.space_group_name_H-M   'P 1'
#
loop_
_entity.id
_entity.type
_entity.pdbx_description
1 polymer ?
#
loop_
_entity_poly.entity_id
_entity_poly.type
_entity_poly.pdbx_seq_one_letter_code
_entity_poly.pdbx_strand_id
1 'polypeptide(L)'
;MYELFFEEKPFFSNSPKIHKFSQSPHQDSLALSVPVMVVRGERPKIPWNNNEELEVWLREFIEPFEKKNSLDHETVCNVCSDYVELMKQCWNSIPSKRPSFREITQYLEKIYSKLK
;
A
#
# COMPACT_ATOMS: atom_id res chain seq x y z
N MET A 1 5.96 -5.74 2.00
CA MET A 1 5.35 -4.41 2.27
C MET A 1 3.90 -4.37 1.82
N TYR A 2 3.57 -4.68 0.56
CA TYR A 2 2.17 -4.68 0.10
C TYR A 2 1.22 -5.54 0.97
N GLU A 3 1.51 -6.83 1.11
CA GLU A 3 0.66 -7.76 1.88
C GLU A 3 0.53 -7.34 3.35
N LEU A 4 1.58 -6.74 3.92
CA LEU A 4 1.55 -6.26 5.31
C LEU A 4 0.62 -5.06 5.48
N PHE A 5 0.59 -4.15 4.51
CA PHE A 5 -0.22 -2.93 4.60
C PHE A 5 -1.68 -3.19 4.25
N PHE A 6 -1.92 -3.92 3.15
CA PHE A 6 -3.27 -4.15 2.66
C PHE A 6 -3.94 -5.39 3.27
N GLU A 7 -3.17 -6.32 3.84
CA GLU A 7 -3.64 -7.62 4.34
C GLU A 7 -4.29 -8.47 3.24
N GLU A 8 -3.87 -8.24 1.99
CA GLU A 8 -4.46 -8.78 0.78
C GLU A 8 -3.36 -9.36 -0.12
N LYS A 9 -3.71 -10.42 -0.86
CA LYS A 9 -2.79 -11.03 -1.83
C LYS A 9 -2.56 -10.06 -2.99
N PRO A 10 -1.30 -9.78 -3.37
CA PRO A 10 -1.01 -8.90 -4.50
C PRO A 10 -1.55 -9.52 -5.79
N PHE A 11 -2.06 -8.71 -6.72
CA PHE A 11 -2.59 -9.12 -8.04
C PHE A 11 -3.85 -10.03 -8.06
N PHE A 12 -4.20 -10.72 -6.97
CA PHE A 12 -5.28 -11.73 -6.96
C PHE A 12 -6.45 -11.39 -6.04
N SER A 13 -6.45 -10.20 -5.45
CA SER A 13 -7.55 -9.79 -4.59
C SER A 13 -8.71 -9.28 -5.44
N ASN A 14 -9.85 -9.97 -5.40
CA ASN A 14 -11.15 -9.44 -5.85
C ASN A 14 -11.85 -8.68 -4.71
N SER A 15 -11.12 -8.27 -3.67
CA SER A 15 -11.74 -7.69 -2.49
C SER A 15 -12.22 -6.27 -2.76
N PRO A 16 -13.34 -5.85 -2.14
CA PRO A 16 -13.81 -4.48 -2.24
C PRO A 16 -12.79 -3.48 -1.68
N LYS A 17 -11.88 -3.94 -0.80
CA LYS A 17 -10.77 -3.15 -0.25
C LYS A 17 -9.78 -2.73 -1.35
N ILE A 18 -9.48 -3.56 -2.33
CA ILE A 18 -8.52 -3.22 -3.40
C ILE A 18 -9.17 -2.52 -4.61
N HIS A 19 -10.43 -2.79 -4.87
CA HIS A 19 -11.14 -2.29 -6.06
C HIS A 19 -12.19 -1.21 -5.77
N LYS A 20 -12.14 -0.58 -4.60
CA LYS A 20 -13.11 0.43 -4.15
C LYS A 20 -13.41 1.50 -5.20
N PHE A 21 -12.38 2.10 -5.79
CA PHE A 21 -12.50 3.24 -6.71
C PHE A 21 -12.37 2.88 -8.19
N SER A 22 -12.14 1.60 -8.50
CA SER A 22 -11.88 1.18 -9.87
C SER A 22 -12.37 -0.23 -10.11
N GLN A 23 -13.25 -0.36 -11.10
CA GLN A 23 -13.76 -1.65 -11.56
C GLN A 23 -12.60 -2.44 -12.19
N SER A 24 -12.38 -3.68 -11.76
CA SER A 24 -11.45 -4.59 -12.44
C SER A 24 -12.23 -5.68 -13.16
N PRO A 25 -11.84 -6.04 -14.41
CA PRO A 25 -12.23 -7.30 -15.02
C PRO A 25 -11.70 -8.46 -14.18
N HIS A 26 -12.49 -9.52 -14.06
CA HIS A 26 -12.09 -10.79 -13.48
C HIS A 26 -10.88 -11.34 -14.25
N GLN A 27 -9.72 -11.41 -13.61
CA GLN A 27 -8.63 -12.22 -14.13
C GLN A 27 -7.92 -12.92 -12.97
N ASP A 28 -8.49 -14.07 -12.60
CA ASP A 28 -7.85 -15.01 -11.71
C ASP A 28 -6.61 -15.59 -12.42
N SER A 29 -5.44 -15.00 -12.16
CA SER A 29 -4.16 -15.59 -12.53
C SER A 29 -3.65 -16.47 -11.37
N LEU A 30 -2.81 -17.46 -11.65
CA LEU A 30 -2.27 -18.33 -10.62
C LEU A 30 -1.33 -17.57 -9.68
N ALA A 31 -1.38 -17.82 -8.37
CA ALA A 31 -0.51 -17.18 -7.36
C ALA A 31 0.99 -17.33 -7.64
N LEU A 32 1.41 -18.42 -8.32
CA LEU A 32 2.79 -18.63 -8.74
C LEU A 32 3.24 -17.70 -9.87
N SER A 33 2.34 -16.90 -10.43
CA SER A 33 2.65 -15.91 -11.47
C SER A 33 3.21 -14.60 -10.93
N VAL A 34 3.22 -14.35 -9.61
CA VAL A 34 3.74 -13.09 -9.04
C VAL A 34 5.15 -12.76 -9.51
N PRO A 35 6.14 -13.67 -9.44
CA PRO A 35 7.48 -13.36 -9.93
C PRO A 35 7.47 -13.02 -11.42
N VAL A 36 6.64 -13.69 -12.22
CA VAL A 36 6.51 -13.44 -13.67
C VAL A 36 5.90 -12.05 -13.94
N MET A 37 4.83 -11.68 -13.24
CA MET A 37 4.21 -10.35 -13.33
C MET A 37 5.21 -9.25 -12.94
N VAL A 38 5.95 -9.44 -11.85
CA VAL A 38 6.96 -8.49 -11.39
C VAL A 38 8.09 -8.33 -12.40
N VAL A 39 8.56 -9.43 -13.01
CA VAL A 39 9.56 -9.42 -14.09
C VAL A 39 9.05 -8.68 -15.32
N ARG A 40 7.75 -8.79 -15.64
CA ARG A 40 7.09 -8.01 -16.71
C ARG A 40 6.94 -6.52 -16.39
N GLY A 41 7.33 -6.09 -15.19
CA GLY A 41 7.20 -4.70 -14.76
C GLY A 41 5.85 -4.38 -14.13
N GLU A 42 4.95 -5.36 -14.00
CA GLU A 42 3.66 -5.16 -13.35
C GLU A 42 3.85 -4.97 -11.84
N ARG A 43 2.98 -4.16 -11.23
CA ARG A 43 2.97 -3.89 -9.79
C ARG A 43 1.56 -4.05 -9.23
N PRO A 44 1.42 -4.47 -7.97
CA PRO A 44 0.11 -4.57 -7.34
C PRO A 44 -0.61 -3.22 -7.36
N LYS A 45 -1.93 -3.28 -7.49
CA LYS A 45 -2.79 -2.10 -7.52
C LYS A 45 -2.84 -1.42 -6.16
N ILE A 46 -2.68 -0.10 -6.14
CA ILE A 46 -3.03 0.72 -4.98
C ILE A 46 -4.48 1.20 -5.19
N PRO A 47 -5.37 1.09 -4.20
CA PRO A 47 -6.79 1.33 -4.41
C PRO A 47 -7.15 2.77 -4.79
N TRP A 48 -6.36 3.74 -4.33
CA TRP A 48 -6.59 5.18 -4.49
C TRP A 48 -5.50 5.88 -5.32
N ASN A 49 -5.85 7.04 -5.87
CA ASN A 49 -4.96 7.90 -6.67
C ASN A 49 -4.69 9.27 -6.05
N ASN A 50 -5.52 9.72 -5.11
CA ASN A 50 -5.42 11.02 -4.44
C ASN A 50 -5.69 10.89 -2.93
N ASN A 51 -5.52 12.00 -2.20
CA ASN A 51 -5.68 12.02 -0.75
C ASN A 51 -7.14 11.86 -0.34
N GLU A 52 -8.07 12.38 -1.14
CA GLU A 52 -9.51 12.28 -0.87
C GLU A 52 -10.00 10.82 -0.91
N GLU A 53 -9.56 10.06 -1.91
CA GLU A 53 -9.83 8.62 -2.03
C GLU A 53 -9.16 7.82 -0.91
N LEU A 54 -7.95 8.20 -0.49
CA LEU A 54 -7.29 7.58 0.67
C LEU A 54 -8.09 7.79 1.96
N GLU A 55 -8.56 9.01 2.23
CA GLU A 55 -9.38 9.31 3.41
C GLU A 55 -10.65 8.45 3.44
N VAL A 56 -11.36 8.38 2.31
CA VAL A 56 -12.56 7.54 2.19
C VAL A 56 -12.22 6.07 2.44
N TRP A 57 -11.11 5.58 1.89
CA TRP A 57 -10.66 4.21 2.08
C TRP A 57 -10.34 3.89 3.55
N LEU A 58 -9.65 4.79 4.24
CA LEU A 58 -9.30 4.63 5.66
C LEU A 58 -10.56 4.55 6.54
N ARG A 59 -11.52 5.44 6.31
CA ARG A 59 -12.80 5.46 7.05
C ARG A 59 -13.59 4.17 6.88
N GLU A 60 -13.57 3.57 5.69
CA GLU A 60 -14.34 2.36 5.41
C GLU A 60 -13.65 1.08 5.88
N PHE A 61 -12.33 0.98 5.71
CA PHE A 61 -11.63 -0.30 5.86
C PHE A 61 -10.68 -0.39 7.06
N ILE A 62 -10.33 0.74 7.70
CA ILE A 62 -9.37 0.78 8.81
C ILE A 62 -10.03 1.26 10.11
N GLU A 63 -10.69 2.41 10.09
CA GLU A 63 -11.32 3.01 11.28
C GLU A 63 -12.30 2.08 12.02
N PRO A 64 -13.12 1.22 11.36
CA PRO A 64 -14.03 0.32 12.08
C PRO A 64 -13.31 -0.72 12.96
N PHE A 65 -12.07 -1.04 12.63
CA PHE A 65 -11.26 -2.06 13.33
C PHE A 65 -10.31 -1.42 14.35
N GLU A 66 -9.91 -0.18 14.11
CA GLU A 66 -9.14 0.65 15.04
C GLU A 66 -10.05 1.17 16.16
N LYS A 67 -10.33 0.31 17.15
CA LYS A 67 -11.06 0.69 18.35
C LYS A 67 -10.29 1.76 19.13
N LYS A 68 -10.62 3.02 18.84
CA LYS A 68 -10.26 4.20 19.64
C LYS A 68 -8.77 4.57 19.56
N ASN A 69 -8.27 4.86 18.36
CA ASN A 69 -7.00 5.58 18.25
C ASN A 69 -7.15 7.01 18.78
N SER A 70 -6.23 7.42 19.66
CA SER A 70 -6.06 8.83 20.05
C SER A 70 -5.31 9.64 18.98
N LEU A 71 -4.90 8.99 17.89
CA LEU A 71 -4.20 9.60 16.78
C LEU A 71 -5.19 10.34 15.88
N ASP A 72 -4.78 11.53 15.48
CA ASP A 72 -5.53 12.37 14.57
C ASP A 72 -5.61 11.74 13.15
N HIS A 73 -6.77 11.90 12.50
CA HIS A 73 -7.04 11.31 11.18
C HIS A 73 -6.04 11.79 10.11
N GLU A 74 -5.61 13.05 10.16
CA GLU A 74 -4.59 13.60 9.26
C GLU A 74 -3.25 12.88 9.44
N THR A 75 -2.88 12.59 10.70
CA THR A 75 -1.64 11.84 11.01
C THR A 75 -1.68 10.44 10.41
N VAL A 76 -2.81 9.74 10.52
CA VAL A 76 -3.01 8.41 9.92
C VAL A 76 -2.90 8.49 8.39
N CYS A 77 -3.58 9.46 7.76
CA CYS A 77 -3.50 9.67 6.31
C CYS A 77 -2.06 9.90 5.85
N ASN A 78 -1.32 10.76 6.55
CA ASN A 78 0.07 11.09 6.24
C ASN A 78 0.99 9.86 6.36
N VAL A 79 0.84 9.08 7.43
CA VAL A 79 1.63 7.85 7.65
C VAL A 79 1.34 6.80 6.59
N CYS A 80 0.06 6.61 6.22
CA CYS A 80 -0.32 5.70 5.13
C CYS A 80 0.26 6.14 3.79
N SER A 81 0.17 7.44 3.46
CA SER A 81 0.76 8.01 2.24
C SER A 81 2.27 7.82 2.18
N ASP A 82 2.98 8.11 3.28
CA ASP A 82 4.43 7.92 3.35
C ASP A 82 4.85 6.46 3.18
N TYR A 83 4.11 5.53 3.79
CA TYR A 83 4.39 4.11 3.66
C TYR A 83 4.18 3.63 2.22
N VAL A 84 3.11 4.08 1.56
CA VAL A 84 2.84 3.77 0.16
C VAL A 84 3.88 4.37 -0.78
N GLU A 85 4.36 5.57 -0.50
CA GLU A 85 5.44 6.17 -1.28
C GLU A 85 6.74 5.38 -1.14
N LEU A 86 7.09 4.93 0.07
CA LEU A 86 8.23 4.04 0.29
C LEU A 86 8.07 2.71 -0.50
N MET A 87 6.85 2.14 -0.53
CA MET A 87 6.58 0.96 -1.36
C MET A 87 6.86 1.23 -2.84
N LYS A 88 6.37 2.36 -3.38
CA LYS A 88 6.61 2.76 -4.78
C LYS A 88 8.08 2.94 -5.10
N GLN A 89 8.86 3.54 -4.19
CA GLN A 89 10.32 3.67 -4.34
C GLN A 89 11.00 2.29 -4.42
N CYS A 90 10.56 1.33 -3.60
CA CYS A 90 11.06 -0.04 -3.65
C CYS A 90 10.69 -0.77 -4.96
N TRP A 91 9.61 -0.35 -5.62
CA TRP A 91 9.13 -0.90 -6.88
C TRP A 91 9.77 -0.30 -8.13
N ASN A 92 10.71 0.65 -7.97
CA ASN A 92 11.34 1.36 -9.08
C ASN A 92 11.81 0.38 -10.18
N SER A 93 11.49 0.70 -11.43
CA SER A 93 11.88 -0.13 -12.58
C SER A 93 13.40 -0.19 -12.74
N ILE A 94 14.11 0.87 -12.33
CA ILE A 94 15.57 0.95 -12.34
C ILE A 94 16.09 0.41 -11.00
N PRO A 95 16.81 -0.73 -10.97
CA PRO A 95 17.24 -1.35 -9.72
C PRO A 95 18.13 -0.45 -8.85
N SER A 96 18.99 0.36 -9.48
CA SER A 96 19.88 1.30 -8.77
C SER A 96 19.16 2.50 -8.13
N LYS A 97 17.89 2.74 -8.47
CA LYS A 97 17.06 3.76 -7.83
C LYS A 97 16.25 3.22 -6.65
N ARG A 98 16.29 1.91 -6.39
CA ARG A 98 15.61 1.32 -5.24
C ARG A 98 16.43 1.61 -3.97
N PRO A 99 15.78 1.97 -2.86
CA PRO A 99 16.48 2.20 -1.61
C PRO A 99 17.09 0.90 -1.10
N SER A 100 18.25 1.01 -0.48
CA SER A 100 18.86 -0.05 0.32
C SER A 100 18.04 -0.34 1.57
N PHE A 101 18.22 -1.52 2.17
CA PHE A 101 17.56 -1.84 3.45
C PHE A 101 17.85 -0.83 4.55
N ARG A 102 19.06 -0.26 4.59
CA ARG A 102 19.41 0.79 5.55
C ARG A 102 18.54 2.03 5.36
N GLU A 103 18.37 2.48 4.11
CA GLU A 103 17.53 3.63 3.80
C GLU A 103 16.05 3.35 4.08
N ILE A 104 15.57 2.13 3.77
CA ILE A 104 14.22 1.68 4.10
C ILE A 104 13.98 1.75 5.61
N THR A 105 14.88 1.19 6.43
CA THR A 105 14.76 1.23 7.89
C THR A 105 14.74 2.66 8.41
N GLN A 106 15.65 3.52 7.94
CA GLN A 106 15.67 4.94 8.32
C GLN A 106 14.39 5.67 7.92
N TYR A 107 13.79 5.32 6.78
CA TYR A 107 12.51 5.88 6.35
C TYR A 107 11.37 5.41 7.26
N LEU A 108 11.31 4.11 7.58
CA LEU A 108 10.30 3.54 8.48
C LEU A 108 10.42 4.12 9.89
N GLU A 109 11.63 4.36 10.40
CA GLU A 109 11.85 5.03 11.69
C GLU A 109 11.29 6.46 11.70
N LYS A 110 11.46 7.21 10.60
CA LYS A 110 10.87 8.54 10.43
C LYS A 110 9.35 8.48 10.42
N ILE A 111 8.75 7.55 9.67
CA ILE A 111 7.30 7.35 9.68
C ILE A 111 6.83 7.04 11.11
N TYR A 112 7.48 6.08 11.77
CA TYR A 112 7.13 5.66 13.11
C TYR A 112 7.24 6.79 14.14
N SER A 113 8.20 7.71 13.97
CA SER A 113 8.33 8.86 14.86
C SER A 113 7.14 9.83 14.81
N LYS A 114 6.35 9.84 13.72
CA LYS A 114 5.13 10.65 13.59
C LYS A 114 3.94 10.09 14.37
N LEU A 115 4.04 8.83 14.81
CA LEU A 115 3.01 8.14 15.59
C LEU A 115 3.22 8.28 17.10
N LYS A 116 4.33 8.89 17.53
CA LYS A 116 4.66 9.16 18.95
C LYS A 116 4.20 10.55 19.35
#